data_AF-A0A536I6B5-F1
#
_entry.id   AF-A0A536I6B5-F1
#
_cell.length_a   1.000
_cell.length_b   1.000
_cell.length_c   1.000
_cell.angle_alpha   90.00
_cell.angle_beta   90.00
_cell.angle_gamma   90.00
#
_symmetry.space_group_name_H-M   'P 1'
#
loop_
_entity.id
_entity.type
_entity.pdbx_description
1 polymer ?
#
loop_
_entity_poly.entity_id
_entity_poly.type
_entity_poly.pdbx_seq_one_letter_code
_entity_poly.pdbx_strand_id
1 'polypeptide(L)'
;MPSPTREHKTRSPERFSRGQAATAQQAKARPQGGMVERALAGAPLQVQDLLQLQRLAGNQTVGLLIQRAPPGTITAPALKRPARAPAKPPPKKAATPPGPKAKWSGEVGPDAGPGQKGKILRIPIEGLPEGRAIVLVPDWIGKKPKEVEVLVHLHGFGVGYRQLTKTLIKKGERTSGMKEGQVRDLAIDKTEEQIEASGRDVVGILPQASGSQSEFGNFTTDSSIGHVFAALTSLKYWDTPPQIRGVVLSGHSGAGNVLTPMLDKSVRLPEKLEEVVLFDALNWDYQVGHVWHWLERQLAKDLHELVGLPSRAKRLEYLTRSMRFRGYHTQTGNYPKRYKKVDEAIGGWFARHNTLLGILGVQSELKANYQVIDAGDIPHEQVMGEKERFKESLGALGPVVATPAPPASAADQQKEAAQTATKIDKALSGMHWVSEFPGDRTTATLKDPFKKHVEAFIALLEANGATVDVNATFRPMKRASLMHWASWIAYGKVKPTHAEDDQNTGIIWDHGDDAKSIKAANDMSSKAGYDIAYPAALRSNHTAGLAIDMTISGLPKKLKGLPGKKTVDIGADSPEANGKLHDLAWTYYKIKKHKTDRPHWSVDGR
;
A
#
# COMPACT_ATOMS: atom_id res chain seq x y z
N MET A 1 53.14 2.53 -44.48
CA MET A 1 53.83 1.88 -43.34
C MET A 1 52.88 2.00 -42.15
N PRO A 2 52.37 0.89 -41.58
CA PRO A 2 53.06 -0.37 -41.37
C PRO A 2 52.47 -1.56 -42.17
N SER A 3 53.32 -2.57 -42.27
CA SER A 3 53.18 -3.85 -42.97
C SER A 3 53.19 -5.00 -41.92
N PRO A 4 53.00 -6.28 -42.29
CA PRO A 4 51.97 -7.14 -41.70
C PRO A 4 52.51 -8.47 -41.12
N THR A 5 51.62 -9.33 -40.62
CA THR A 5 51.79 -10.82 -40.65
C THR A 5 50.41 -11.47 -40.44
N ARG A 6 49.85 -12.08 -41.50
CA ARG A 6 49.80 -13.52 -41.84
C ARG A 6 48.71 -14.31 -41.11
N GLU A 7 47.63 -14.63 -41.82
CA GLU A 7 47.38 -15.93 -42.52
C GLU A 7 46.66 -16.95 -41.60
N HIS A 8 45.35 -17.13 -41.82
CA HIS A 8 44.65 -18.34 -41.42
C HIS A 8 44.12 -19.07 -42.66
N LYS A 9 44.69 -20.25 -42.88
CA LYS A 9 44.31 -21.23 -43.91
C LYS A 9 42.98 -21.90 -43.56
N THR A 10 42.19 -22.08 -44.61
CA THR A 10 41.04 -22.99 -44.75
C THR A 10 41.45 -24.47 -44.70
N ARG A 11 40.62 -25.34 -44.10
CA ARG A 11 40.32 -26.70 -44.61
C ARG A 11 39.14 -27.38 -43.87
N SER A 12 38.07 -27.55 -44.64
CA SER A 12 37.04 -28.60 -44.78
C SER A 12 37.19 -29.98 -44.09
N PRO A 13 36.09 -30.80 -44.09
CA PRO A 13 35.58 -31.61 -42.98
C PRO A 13 35.94 -33.10 -43.07
N GLU A 14 35.77 -33.86 -41.98
CA GLU A 14 35.45 -35.29 -42.10
C GLU A 14 34.86 -35.93 -40.83
N ARG A 15 34.06 -36.96 -41.11
CA ARG A 15 33.26 -37.82 -40.23
C ARG A 15 34.14 -38.68 -39.32
N PHE A 16 33.65 -39.02 -38.12
CA PHE A 16 33.77 -40.38 -37.58
C PHE A 16 32.56 -40.74 -36.71
N SER A 17 32.15 -41.99 -36.85
CA SER A 17 30.94 -42.62 -36.30
C SER A 17 31.34 -43.71 -35.30
N ARG A 18 30.40 -44.06 -34.41
CA ARG A 18 30.36 -45.20 -33.45
C ARG A 18 31.32 -45.06 -32.24
N GLY A 19 30.90 -45.27 -31.00
CA GLY A 19 29.62 -45.64 -30.41
C GLY A 19 29.88 -46.28 -29.03
N GLN A 20 28.99 -46.08 -28.05
CA GLN A 20 28.60 -47.09 -27.06
C GLN A 20 27.53 -46.57 -26.09
N ALA A 21 26.40 -47.29 -26.09
CA ALA A 21 25.48 -47.59 -25.00
C ALA A 21 25.17 -46.51 -23.94
N ALA A 22 24.01 -45.85 -24.08
CA ALA A 22 23.22 -45.41 -22.94
C ALA A 22 21.96 -46.26 -22.88
N THR A 23 21.93 -47.12 -21.88
CA THR A 23 20.82 -47.99 -21.47
C THR A 23 19.61 -47.16 -21.03
N ALA A 24 18.44 -47.73 -21.27
CA ALA A 24 17.15 -47.23 -20.84
C ALA A 24 17.12 -46.93 -19.33
N GLN A 25 16.91 -45.67 -18.97
CA GLN A 25 16.39 -45.29 -17.66
C GLN A 25 15.08 -44.52 -17.84
N GLN A 26 14.05 -45.10 -17.25
CA GLN A 26 12.66 -44.66 -17.21
C GLN A 26 12.51 -43.14 -17.03
N ALA A 27 11.78 -42.53 -17.95
CA ALA A 27 11.20 -41.21 -17.75
C ALA A 27 10.23 -41.24 -16.56
N LYS A 28 10.66 -40.75 -15.39
CA LYS A 28 9.75 -40.39 -14.30
C LYS A 28 9.09 -39.05 -14.64
N ALA A 29 7.76 -39.06 -14.66
CA ALA A 29 6.90 -37.91 -14.93
C ALA A 29 7.22 -36.71 -14.01
N ARG A 30 7.15 -35.50 -14.58
CA ARG A 30 7.21 -34.23 -13.84
C ARG A 30 5.96 -34.08 -12.94
N PRO A 31 6.09 -33.78 -11.63
CA PRO A 31 4.94 -33.64 -10.74
C PRO A 31 4.41 -32.21 -10.81
N GLN A 32 3.71 -31.84 -11.88
CA GLN A 32 3.19 -30.46 -12.03
C GLN A 32 1.71 -30.39 -12.46
N GLY A 33 1.20 -31.34 -13.26
CA GLY A 33 -0.24 -31.41 -13.57
C GLY A 33 -1.08 -32.05 -12.46
N GLY A 34 -0.54 -33.06 -11.78
CA GLY A 34 -1.31 -33.89 -10.85
C GLY A 34 -1.69 -33.25 -9.51
N MET A 35 -1.13 -32.09 -9.15
CA MET A 35 -1.45 -31.41 -7.88
C MET A 35 -2.73 -30.58 -8.00
N VAL A 36 -2.89 -29.86 -9.13
CA VAL A 36 -4.10 -29.08 -9.44
C VAL A 36 -5.28 -30.00 -9.72
N GLU A 37 -5.06 -31.11 -10.45
CA GLU A 37 -6.10 -32.12 -10.69
C GLU A 37 -6.57 -32.83 -9.41
N ARG A 38 -5.68 -33.13 -8.46
CA ARG A 38 -6.05 -33.73 -7.17
C ARG A 38 -6.81 -32.76 -6.26
N ALA A 39 -6.44 -31.49 -6.27
CA ALA A 39 -7.15 -30.44 -5.54
C ALA A 39 -8.57 -30.24 -6.08
N LEU A 40 -8.72 -30.23 -7.41
CA LEU A 40 -10.03 -30.15 -8.08
C LEU A 40 -10.89 -31.41 -7.87
N ALA A 41 -10.27 -32.56 -7.55
CA ALA A 41 -10.94 -33.81 -7.22
C ALA A 41 -11.27 -33.98 -5.71
N GLY A 42 -11.03 -32.96 -4.88
CA GLY A 42 -11.42 -32.97 -3.46
C GLY A 42 -10.47 -33.71 -2.50
N ALA A 43 -9.23 -34.00 -2.92
CA ALA A 43 -8.24 -34.66 -2.06
C ALA A 43 -7.65 -33.69 -0.99
N PRO A 44 -7.19 -34.19 0.19
CA PRO A 44 -6.55 -33.37 1.21
C PRO A 44 -5.28 -32.67 0.70
N LEU A 45 -5.12 -31.39 1.07
CA LEU A 45 -3.99 -30.55 0.67
C LEU A 45 -2.94 -30.48 1.79
N GLN A 46 -1.68 -30.76 1.47
CA GLN A 46 -0.57 -30.61 2.43
C GLN A 46 -0.09 -29.15 2.49
N VAL A 47 0.25 -28.68 3.68
CA VAL A 47 0.76 -27.30 3.89
C VAL A 47 2.04 -27.04 3.09
N GLN A 48 2.92 -28.03 2.95
CA GLN A 48 4.17 -27.87 2.17
C GLN A 48 3.90 -27.61 0.68
N ASP A 49 2.85 -28.22 0.13
CA ASP A 49 2.45 -28.07 -1.27
C ASP A 49 1.84 -26.68 -1.52
N LEU A 50 1.02 -26.19 -0.58
CA LEU A 50 0.49 -24.83 -0.62
C LEU A 50 1.61 -23.77 -0.56
N LEU A 51 2.64 -23.98 0.27
CA LEU A 51 3.79 -23.08 0.36
C LEU A 51 4.68 -23.13 -0.91
N GLN A 52 4.80 -24.29 -1.56
CA GLN A 52 5.45 -24.37 -2.87
C GLN A 52 4.64 -23.65 -3.95
N LEU A 53 3.32 -23.86 -3.98
CA LEU A 53 2.43 -23.17 -4.91
C LEU A 53 2.44 -21.65 -4.67
N GLN A 54 2.47 -21.21 -3.41
CA GLN A 54 2.58 -19.80 -3.04
C GLN A 54 3.86 -19.17 -3.60
N ARG A 55 4.99 -19.87 -3.48
CA ARG A 55 6.30 -19.40 -3.98
C ARG A 55 6.36 -19.34 -5.51
N LEU A 56 5.57 -20.14 -6.20
CA LEU A 56 5.62 -20.27 -7.66
C LEU A 56 4.54 -19.47 -8.39
N ALA A 57 3.34 -19.39 -7.81
CA ALA A 57 2.13 -18.86 -8.45
C ALA A 57 1.44 -17.74 -7.64
N GLY A 58 2.04 -17.33 -6.51
CA GLY A 58 1.57 -16.22 -5.69
C GLY A 58 0.36 -16.54 -4.80
N ASN A 59 0.09 -15.61 -3.88
CA ASN A 59 -0.92 -15.76 -2.83
C ASN A 59 -2.36 -15.85 -3.38
N GLN A 60 -2.63 -15.23 -4.54
CA GLN A 60 -3.96 -15.22 -5.15
C GLN A 60 -4.38 -16.61 -5.63
N THR A 61 -3.45 -17.37 -6.23
CA THR A 61 -3.68 -18.75 -6.68
C THR A 61 -3.94 -19.69 -5.50
N VAL A 62 -3.20 -19.51 -4.41
CA VAL A 62 -3.40 -20.26 -3.15
C VAL A 62 -4.74 -19.93 -2.50
N GLY A 63 -5.14 -18.65 -2.51
CA GLY A 63 -6.44 -18.21 -1.99
C GLY A 63 -7.63 -18.83 -2.72
N LEU A 64 -7.59 -18.88 -4.06
CA LEU A 64 -8.62 -19.52 -4.88
C LEU A 64 -8.71 -21.04 -4.64
N LEU A 65 -7.58 -21.70 -4.41
CA LEU A 65 -7.52 -23.13 -4.12
C LEU A 65 -8.14 -23.44 -2.74
N ILE A 66 -7.83 -22.63 -1.73
CA ILE A 66 -8.34 -22.77 -0.36
C ILE A 66 -9.85 -22.51 -0.30
N GLN A 67 -10.35 -21.50 -1.03
CA GLN A 67 -11.79 -21.20 -1.08
C GLN A 67 -12.64 -22.31 -1.71
N ARG A 68 -12.03 -23.16 -2.56
CA ARG A 68 -12.70 -24.29 -3.21
C ARG A 68 -12.53 -25.62 -2.48
N ALA A 69 -11.66 -25.68 -1.47
CA ALA A 69 -11.41 -26.89 -0.70
C ALA A 69 -12.47 -27.08 0.40
N PRO A 70 -12.98 -28.31 0.64
CA PRO A 70 -13.90 -28.57 1.74
C PRO A 70 -13.29 -28.24 3.11
N PRO A 71 -14.06 -27.73 4.09
CA PRO A 71 -13.57 -27.47 5.43
C PRO A 71 -12.90 -28.71 6.06
N GLY A 72 -11.71 -28.54 6.65
CA GLY A 72 -10.98 -29.62 7.33
C GLY A 72 -10.03 -30.46 6.46
N THR A 73 -9.82 -30.10 5.19
CA THR A 73 -8.97 -30.85 4.25
C THR A 73 -7.50 -30.40 4.20
N ILE A 74 -7.10 -29.40 4.99
CA ILE A 74 -5.70 -28.94 5.07
C ILE A 74 -5.01 -29.64 6.23
N THR A 75 -3.99 -30.46 5.93
CA THR A 75 -3.26 -31.23 6.94
C THR A 75 -1.79 -30.82 7.01
N ALA A 76 -1.24 -30.75 8.22
CA ALA A 76 0.19 -30.56 8.45
C ALA A 76 0.81 -31.87 9.00
N PRO A 77 2.03 -32.25 8.58
CA PRO A 77 2.71 -33.41 9.15
C PRO A 77 3.14 -33.15 10.60
N ALA A 78 3.08 -34.20 11.43
CA ALA A 78 3.50 -34.16 12.82
C ALA A 78 5.01 -33.85 12.95
N LEU A 79 5.35 -32.89 13.82
CA LEU A 79 6.73 -32.51 14.11
C LEU A 79 7.49 -33.65 14.79
N LYS A 80 8.41 -34.32 14.07
CA LYS A 80 9.37 -35.24 14.67
C LYS A 80 10.45 -34.44 15.41
N ARG A 81 10.40 -34.46 16.74
CA ARG A 81 11.48 -33.93 17.60
C ARG A 81 12.70 -34.87 17.54
N PRO A 82 13.93 -34.38 17.29
CA PRO A 82 15.12 -35.20 17.43
C PRO A 82 15.36 -35.58 18.90
N ALA A 83 15.93 -36.77 19.11
CA ALA A 83 16.22 -37.35 20.41
C ALA A 83 17.21 -36.47 21.21
N ARG A 84 16.92 -36.33 22.50
CA ARG A 84 17.63 -35.48 23.46
C ARG A 84 18.95 -36.14 23.87
N ALA A 85 20.07 -35.42 23.74
CA ALA A 85 21.34 -35.78 24.36
C ALA A 85 21.20 -35.87 25.90
N PRO A 86 21.98 -36.73 26.59
CA PRO A 86 21.84 -36.92 28.04
C PRO A 86 22.02 -35.59 28.80
N ALA A 87 21.11 -35.37 29.74
CA ALA A 87 20.94 -34.10 30.42
C ALA A 87 22.14 -33.75 31.32
N LYS A 88 22.72 -32.56 31.12
CA LYS A 88 23.48 -31.89 32.18
C LYS A 88 22.55 -31.71 33.41
N PRO A 89 23.08 -31.78 34.64
CA PRO A 89 22.28 -31.60 35.84
C PRO A 89 21.49 -30.30 35.77
N PRO A 90 20.26 -30.27 36.32
CA PRO A 90 19.36 -29.14 36.17
C PRO A 90 20.05 -27.88 36.71
N PRO A 91 20.03 -26.75 35.97
CA PRO A 91 20.34 -25.48 36.59
C PRO A 91 19.37 -25.32 37.78
N LYS A 92 19.90 -24.86 38.92
CA LYS A 92 19.11 -24.48 40.10
C LYS A 92 17.86 -23.75 39.61
N LYS A 93 16.67 -24.09 40.13
CA LYS A 93 15.42 -23.35 39.88
C LYS A 93 15.77 -21.86 39.81
N ALA A 94 15.68 -21.27 38.62
CA ALA A 94 15.82 -19.83 38.50
C ALA A 94 14.83 -19.25 39.50
N ALA A 95 15.33 -18.45 40.45
CA ALA A 95 14.47 -17.74 41.37
C ALA A 95 13.39 -17.06 40.53
N THR A 96 12.12 -17.14 40.98
CA THR A 96 11.04 -16.35 40.40
C THR A 96 11.58 -14.93 40.20
N PRO A 97 11.50 -14.35 38.98
CA PRO A 97 11.98 -13.00 38.76
C PRO A 97 11.39 -12.12 39.87
N PRO A 98 12.21 -11.32 40.58
CA PRO A 98 11.65 -10.42 41.58
C PRO A 98 10.55 -9.61 40.90
N GLY A 99 9.36 -9.56 41.52
CA GLY A 99 8.22 -8.83 40.99
C GLY A 99 8.57 -7.37 40.68
N PRO A 100 7.71 -6.66 39.93
CA PRO A 100 7.99 -5.30 39.50
C PRO A 100 8.31 -4.41 40.70
N LYS A 101 9.27 -3.50 40.55
CA LYS A 101 9.63 -2.53 41.58
C LYS A 101 9.40 -1.12 41.05
N ALA A 102 8.86 -0.26 41.90
CA ALA A 102 8.63 1.15 41.60
C ALA A 102 9.92 1.99 41.77
N LYS A 103 11.02 1.55 41.14
CA LYS A 103 12.30 2.25 41.05
C LYS A 103 13.16 1.60 39.97
N TRP A 104 14.16 2.31 39.46
CA TRP A 104 15.26 1.69 38.72
C TRP A 104 16.47 1.51 39.65
N SER A 105 16.80 0.26 39.95
CA SER A 105 17.90 -0.08 40.86
C SER A 105 19.24 0.41 40.33
N GLY A 106 19.96 1.17 41.15
CA GLY A 106 21.27 1.73 40.80
C GLY A 106 21.23 3.07 40.06
N GLU A 107 20.04 3.58 39.73
CA GLU A 107 19.87 4.94 39.22
C GLU A 107 19.75 5.95 40.37
N VAL A 108 19.97 7.22 40.04
CA VAL A 108 19.82 8.36 40.96
C VAL A 108 18.74 9.32 40.45
N GLY A 109 18.44 10.36 41.23
CA GLY A 109 17.52 11.42 40.81
C GLY A 109 16.10 10.92 40.52
N PRO A 110 15.43 11.42 39.45
CA PRO A 110 14.03 11.10 39.16
C PRO A 110 13.74 9.61 38.86
N ASP A 111 14.76 8.80 38.60
CA ASP A 111 14.61 7.37 38.27
C ASP A 111 14.80 6.45 39.49
N ALA A 112 15.29 6.99 40.61
CA ALA A 112 15.54 6.23 41.84
C ALA A 112 14.25 5.81 42.57
N GLY A 113 13.11 6.37 42.21
CA GLY A 113 11.81 6.06 42.80
C GLY A 113 10.69 6.93 42.25
N PRO A 114 9.45 6.71 42.71
CA PRO A 114 8.29 7.46 42.25
C PRO A 114 8.34 8.89 42.75
N GLY A 115 7.81 9.83 41.98
CA GLY A 115 7.79 11.23 42.37
C GLY A 115 6.79 12.04 41.58
N GLN A 116 6.35 13.16 42.18
CA GLN A 116 5.41 14.06 41.55
C GLN A 116 6.13 15.03 40.60
N LYS A 117 5.58 15.23 39.40
CA LYS A 117 5.97 16.25 38.43
C LYS A 117 4.71 17.01 38.01
N GLY A 118 4.49 18.17 38.63
CA GLY A 118 3.21 18.86 38.52
C GLY A 118 2.06 17.98 39.02
N LYS A 119 1.08 17.68 38.17
CA LYS A 119 -0.05 16.77 38.44
C LYS A 119 0.15 15.35 37.87
N ILE A 120 1.37 15.03 37.47
CA ILE A 120 1.73 13.71 36.95
C ILE A 120 2.54 12.94 37.99
N LEU A 121 2.02 11.80 38.40
CA LEU A 121 2.76 10.81 39.15
C LEU A 121 3.68 10.05 38.18
N ARG A 122 4.99 10.30 38.30
CA ARG A 122 6.05 9.58 37.58
C ARG A 122 6.44 8.34 38.38
N ILE A 123 6.41 7.17 37.75
CA ILE A 123 6.70 5.88 38.36
C ILE A 123 7.72 5.14 37.49
N PRO A 124 9.01 5.16 37.86
CA PRO A 124 10.00 4.26 37.27
C PRO A 124 9.66 2.82 37.65
N ILE A 125 9.45 1.94 36.68
CA ILE A 125 9.20 0.51 36.91
C ILE A 125 10.33 -0.30 36.29
N GLU A 126 10.95 -1.16 37.10
CA GLU A 126 11.87 -2.20 36.63
C GLU A 126 11.29 -3.60 36.87
N GLY A 127 11.84 -4.60 36.16
CA GLY A 127 11.41 -5.99 36.25
C GLY A 127 10.22 -6.33 35.35
N LEU A 128 9.96 -5.51 34.33
CA LEU A 128 9.02 -5.83 33.26
C LEU A 128 9.66 -6.87 32.32
N PRO A 129 8.86 -7.71 31.63
CA PRO A 129 9.39 -8.65 30.63
C PRO A 129 10.18 -7.95 29.51
N GLU A 130 9.78 -6.74 29.13
CA GLU A 130 10.46 -5.88 28.16
C GLU A 130 11.63 -5.06 28.77
N GLY A 131 11.89 -5.23 30.07
CA GLY A 131 12.96 -4.55 30.81
C GLY A 131 12.42 -3.56 31.84
N ARG A 132 12.51 -2.27 31.54
CA ARG A 132 12.11 -1.19 32.45
C ARG A 132 11.48 -0.02 31.68
N ALA A 133 10.61 0.73 32.34
CA ALA A 133 9.91 1.86 31.75
C ALA A 133 9.68 2.96 32.79
N ILE A 134 9.53 4.21 32.33
CA ILE A 134 8.92 5.28 33.12
C ILE A 134 7.43 5.29 32.79
N VAL A 135 6.59 5.30 33.82
CA VAL A 135 5.13 5.35 33.67
C VAL A 135 4.62 6.66 34.26
N LEU A 136 3.79 7.36 33.50
CA LEU A 136 3.29 8.68 33.80
C LEU A 136 1.77 8.59 33.99
N VAL A 137 1.29 8.80 35.21
CA VAL A 137 -0.12 8.70 35.56
C VAL A 137 -0.62 10.06 36.06
N PRO A 138 -1.52 10.74 35.34
CA PRO A 138 -2.17 11.93 35.86
C PRO A 138 -2.94 11.66 37.17
N ASP A 139 -2.81 12.55 38.15
CA ASP A 139 -3.40 12.37 39.48
C ASP A 139 -4.93 12.22 39.45
N TRP A 140 -5.59 12.88 38.49
CA TRP A 140 -7.04 12.88 38.35
C TRP A 140 -7.62 11.55 37.85
N ILE A 141 -6.80 10.65 37.30
CA ILE A 141 -7.20 9.29 36.93
C ILE A 141 -7.55 8.46 38.19
N GLY A 142 -6.88 8.75 39.30
CA GLY A 142 -7.10 8.07 40.58
C GLY A 142 -6.75 6.58 40.58
N LYS A 143 -7.17 5.86 41.63
CA LYS A 143 -6.82 4.44 41.86
C LYS A 143 -7.75 3.41 41.21
N LYS A 144 -8.96 3.83 40.82
CA LYS A 144 -10.01 2.98 40.22
C LYS A 144 -10.46 3.53 38.87
N PRO A 145 -9.54 3.70 37.91
CA PRO A 145 -9.90 4.26 36.62
C PRO A 145 -10.80 3.30 35.84
N LYS A 146 -11.81 3.84 35.15
CA LYS A 146 -12.69 3.06 34.29
C LYS A 146 -12.05 2.80 32.94
N GLU A 147 -11.54 3.85 32.32
CA GLU A 147 -11.00 3.85 30.97
C GLU A 147 -9.92 4.93 30.84
N VAL A 148 -8.88 4.67 30.05
CA VAL A 148 -7.77 5.60 29.78
C VAL A 148 -7.30 5.51 28.32
N GLU A 149 -6.75 6.60 27.79
CA GLU A 149 -5.85 6.56 26.63
C GLU A 149 -4.44 6.14 27.07
N VAL A 150 -3.66 5.58 26.16
CA VAL A 150 -2.27 5.21 26.44
C VAL A 150 -1.34 5.82 25.40
N LEU A 151 -0.37 6.61 25.84
CA LEU A 151 0.74 7.08 25.02
C LEU A 151 1.93 6.15 25.22
N VAL A 152 2.37 5.47 24.17
CA VAL A 152 3.60 4.67 24.18
C VAL A 152 4.65 5.39 23.35
N HIS A 153 5.72 5.89 23.97
CA HIS A 153 6.78 6.61 23.27
C HIS A 153 8.15 5.93 23.36
N LEU A 154 8.72 5.61 22.20
CA LEU A 154 10.03 5.00 22.05
C LEU A 154 11.11 6.07 21.77
N HIS A 155 12.13 6.14 22.63
CA HIS A 155 13.22 7.11 22.48
C HIS A 155 14.22 6.77 21.36
N GLY A 156 14.93 7.81 20.89
CA GLY A 156 16.03 7.73 19.93
C GLY A 156 17.38 7.33 20.54
N PHE A 157 18.45 7.40 19.72
CA PHE A 157 19.80 7.01 20.17
C PHE A 157 20.26 7.89 21.34
N GLY A 158 21.10 7.34 22.21
CA GLY A 158 21.64 8.04 23.37
C GLY A 158 21.27 7.37 24.69
N VAL A 159 21.14 8.14 25.77
CA VAL A 159 20.93 7.56 27.11
C VAL A 159 19.50 7.06 27.35
N GLY A 160 18.56 7.42 26.47
CA GLY A 160 17.14 7.15 26.67
C GLY A 160 16.60 7.99 27.82
N TYR A 161 15.83 7.36 28.71
CA TYR A 161 15.26 8.02 29.89
C TYR A 161 16.16 7.95 31.12
N ARG A 162 17.34 7.32 31.01
CA ARG A 162 18.35 7.30 32.08
C ARG A 162 18.84 8.70 32.39
N GLN A 163 19.15 8.94 33.67
CA GLN A 163 19.88 10.14 34.07
C GLN A 163 21.29 10.16 33.43
N LEU A 164 21.64 11.28 32.79
CA LEU A 164 22.96 11.46 32.21
C LEU A 164 24.00 11.64 33.32
N THR A 165 24.90 10.65 33.46
CA THR A 165 25.98 10.67 34.47
C THR A 165 27.34 10.93 33.82
N LYS A 166 28.33 11.38 34.61
CA LYS A 166 29.74 11.47 34.17
C LYS A 166 30.25 10.16 33.56
N THR A 167 29.82 9.02 34.11
CA THR A 167 30.21 7.70 33.63
C THR A 167 29.69 7.44 32.22
N LEU A 168 28.42 7.77 31.95
CA LEU A 168 27.82 7.62 30.62
C LEU A 168 28.47 8.57 29.61
N ILE A 169 28.71 9.83 30.02
CA ILE A 169 29.44 10.82 29.20
C ILE A 169 30.83 10.29 28.81
N LYS A 170 31.59 9.74 29.77
CA LYS A 170 32.92 9.14 29.51
C LYS A 170 32.85 7.93 28.57
N LYS A 171 31.75 7.18 28.58
CA LYS A 171 31.49 6.06 27.65
C LYS A 171 30.98 6.51 26.28
N GLY A 172 30.77 7.81 26.07
CA GLY A 172 30.17 8.33 24.83
C GLY A 172 28.66 8.12 24.72
N GLU A 173 28.01 7.59 25.76
CA GLU A 173 26.56 7.47 25.84
C GLU A 173 25.97 8.82 26.28
N ARG A 174 25.58 9.65 25.32
CA ARG A 174 25.00 10.98 25.56
C ARG A 174 23.86 11.25 24.61
N THR A 175 22.92 12.07 25.05
CA THR A 175 21.90 12.69 24.19
C THR A 175 22.26 14.16 24.04
N SER A 176 22.23 14.67 22.81
CA SER A 176 22.62 16.06 22.55
C SER A 176 21.68 17.04 23.28
N GLY A 177 22.22 18.15 23.78
CA GLY A 177 21.45 19.12 24.56
C GLY A 177 21.21 18.77 26.04
N MET A 178 21.52 17.54 26.47
CA MET A 178 21.44 17.17 27.90
C MET A 178 22.72 17.56 28.66
N LYS A 179 22.53 17.99 29.92
CA LYS A 179 23.58 18.22 30.91
C LYS A 179 23.63 17.05 31.91
N GLU A 180 24.78 16.90 32.57
CA GLU A 180 24.91 15.95 33.68
C GLU A 180 23.79 16.19 34.71
N GLY A 181 23.18 15.11 35.18
CA GLY A 181 22.11 15.17 36.18
C GLY A 181 20.69 15.19 35.59
N GLN A 182 20.56 15.40 34.28
CA GLN A 182 19.25 15.48 33.63
C GLN A 182 18.77 14.12 33.12
N VAL A 183 17.45 13.98 32.98
CA VAL A 183 16.75 12.90 32.26
C VAL A 183 16.05 13.50 31.05
N ARG A 184 16.01 12.76 29.93
CA ARG A 184 15.59 13.29 28.62
C ARG A 184 14.14 13.76 28.61
N ASP A 185 13.25 12.95 29.17
CA ASP A 185 11.81 13.15 29.22
C ASP A 185 11.41 14.42 29.96
N LEU A 186 12.16 14.83 30.99
CA LEU A 186 11.94 16.10 31.71
C LEU A 186 12.68 17.28 31.08
N ALA A 187 13.95 17.09 30.72
CA ALA A 187 14.82 18.22 30.36
C ALA A 187 14.67 18.68 28.89
N ILE A 188 14.33 17.75 28.00
CA ILE A 188 14.26 17.99 26.55
C ILE A 188 12.85 17.76 26.05
N ASP A 189 12.31 16.56 26.23
CA ASP A 189 11.02 16.19 25.64
C ASP A 189 9.85 16.86 26.40
N LYS A 190 10.02 17.16 27.69
CA LYS A 190 8.99 17.72 28.59
C LYS A 190 7.69 16.91 28.59
N THR A 191 7.80 15.59 28.55
CA THR A 191 6.65 14.69 28.33
C THR A 191 5.60 14.81 29.42
N GLU A 192 6.01 14.86 30.70
CA GLU A 192 5.11 15.05 31.84
C GLU A 192 4.32 16.36 31.73
N GLU A 193 5.00 17.48 31.46
CA GLU A 193 4.38 18.80 31.32
C GLU A 193 3.36 18.82 30.17
N GLN A 194 3.68 18.14 29.06
CA GLN A 194 2.79 18.05 27.91
C GLN A 194 1.55 17.18 28.14
N ILE A 195 1.71 16.05 28.84
CA ILE A 195 0.58 15.22 29.26
C ILE A 195 -0.31 16.02 30.21
N GLU A 196 0.27 16.71 31.20
CA GLU A 196 -0.47 17.56 32.12
C GLU A 196 -1.26 18.64 31.38
N ALA A 197 -0.59 19.36 30.48
CA ALA A 197 -1.18 20.45 29.70
C ALA A 197 -2.27 19.97 28.72
N SER A 198 -2.28 18.69 28.35
CA SER A 198 -3.35 18.11 27.52
C SER A 198 -4.67 17.97 28.28
N GLY A 199 -4.61 17.81 29.62
CA GLY A 199 -5.80 17.56 30.46
C GLY A 199 -6.54 16.26 30.17
N ARG A 200 -5.95 15.33 29.41
CA ARG A 200 -6.58 14.06 29.02
C ARG A 200 -6.31 12.96 30.03
N ASP A 201 -7.21 11.98 30.08
CA ASP A 201 -7.01 10.73 30.84
C ASP A 201 -6.04 9.80 30.09
N VAL A 202 -4.82 10.28 29.84
CA VAL A 202 -3.77 9.57 29.12
C VAL A 202 -2.66 9.11 30.07
N VAL A 203 -2.36 7.82 30.02
CA VAL A 203 -1.23 7.22 30.73
C VAL A 203 -0.04 7.15 29.79
N GLY A 204 1.05 7.81 30.16
CA GLY A 204 2.31 7.74 29.42
C GLY A 204 3.12 6.51 29.79
N ILE A 205 3.58 5.75 28.81
CA ILE A 205 4.51 4.63 28.96
C ILE A 205 5.73 4.93 28.11
N LEU A 206 6.87 5.03 28.79
CA LEU A 206 8.16 5.39 28.21
C LEU A 206 9.14 4.21 28.39
N PRO A 207 9.13 3.20 27.50
CA PRO A 207 10.02 2.05 27.61
C PRO A 207 11.49 2.45 27.44
N GLN A 208 12.38 1.86 28.23
CA GLN A 208 13.81 2.05 28.08
C GLN A 208 14.39 0.98 27.16
N ALA A 209 15.00 1.39 26.05
CA ALA A 209 15.75 0.49 25.18
C ALA A 209 16.95 -0.12 25.90
N SER A 210 17.39 -1.30 25.45
CA SER A 210 18.70 -1.84 25.84
C SER A 210 19.81 -1.00 25.20
N GLY A 211 20.80 -0.62 26.02
CA GLY A 211 21.94 0.17 25.56
C GLY A 211 21.56 1.56 25.05
N SER A 212 22.35 2.09 24.12
CA SER A 212 22.22 3.45 23.58
C SER A 212 21.78 3.53 22.12
N GLN A 213 21.43 2.40 21.51
CA GLN A 213 21.11 2.28 20.08
C GLN A 213 19.61 2.12 19.80
N SER A 214 18.73 2.51 20.74
CA SER A 214 17.26 2.35 20.61
C SER A 214 16.81 0.91 20.31
N GLU A 215 17.49 -0.07 20.90
CA GLU A 215 17.14 -1.48 20.74
C GLU A 215 16.01 -1.86 21.70
N PHE A 216 14.79 -1.99 21.18
CA PHE A 216 13.61 -2.41 21.94
C PHE A 216 13.31 -3.92 21.81
N GLY A 217 14.22 -4.69 21.18
CA GLY A 217 14.04 -6.12 20.96
C GLY A 217 12.75 -6.47 20.21
N ASN A 218 12.08 -7.55 20.64
CA ASN A 218 10.79 -7.99 20.10
C ASN A 218 9.61 -7.22 20.72
N PHE A 219 9.70 -5.89 20.78
CA PHE A 219 8.64 -5.05 21.34
C PHE A 219 7.29 -5.30 20.65
N THR A 220 6.24 -5.43 21.46
CA THR A 220 4.84 -5.43 21.04
C THR A 220 4.06 -4.49 21.95
N THR A 221 3.21 -3.64 21.37
CA THR A 221 2.59 -2.55 22.13
C THR A 221 1.61 -3.07 23.17
N ASP A 222 0.66 -3.95 22.80
CA ASP A 222 -0.38 -4.43 23.72
C ASP A 222 0.19 -5.25 24.88
N SER A 223 1.21 -6.10 24.63
CA SER A 223 1.87 -6.84 25.71
C SER A 223 2.56 -5.91 26.69
N SER A 224 3.26 -4.89 26.19
CA SER A 224 3.96 -3.92 27.04
C SER A 224 2.98 -3.13 27.91
N ILE A 225 1.84 -2.70 27.34
CA ILE A 225 0.77 -2.04 28.10
C ILE A 225 0.23 -2.98 29.18
N GLY A 226 -0.08 -4.23 28.82
CA GLY A 226 -0.60 -5.23 29.76
C GLY A 226 0.35 -5.50 30.93
N HIS A 227 1.65 -5.64 30.67
CA HIS A 227 2.66 -5.83 31.72
C HIS A 227 2.79 -4.61 32.63
N VAL A 228 2.73 -3.40 32.09
CA VAL A 228 2.75 -2.16 32.89
C VAL A 228 1.50 -2.04 33.77
N PHE A 229 0.32 -2.32 33.22
CA PHE A 229 -0.94 -2.25 33.98
C PHE A 229 -0.98 -3.28 35.11
N ALA A 230 -0.47 -4.49 34.85
CA ALA A 230 -0.29 -5.52 35.86
C ALA A 230 0.71 -5.06 36.94
N ALA A 231 1.81 -4.39 36.57
CA ALA A 231 2.77 -3.85 37.51
C ALA A 231 2.17 -2.75 38.40
N LEU A 232 1.41 -1.80 37.83
CA LEU A 232 0.74 -0.74 38.60
C LEU A 232 -0.27 -1.31 39.61
N THR A 233 -0.98 -2.39 39.24
CA THR A 233 -1.91 -3.08 40.14
C THR A 233 -1.18 -3.84 41.25
N SER A 234 -0.10 -4.56 40.90
CA SER A 234 0.74 -5.29 41.86
C SER A 234 1.37 -4.34 42.89
N LEU A 235 1.83 -3.18 42.43
CA LEU A 235 2.44 -2.12 43.23
C LEU A 235 1.42 -1.22 43.97
N LYS A 236 0.11 -1.50 43.85
CA LYS A 236 -1.00 -0.78 44.53
C LYS A 236 -1.16 0.70 44.15
N TYR A 237 -0.70 1.08 42.96
CA TYR A 237 -1.05 2.37 42.35
C TYR A 237 -2.48 2.34 41.80
N TRP A 238 -2.92 1.19 41.30
CA TRP A 238 -4.31 0.92 40.94
C TRP A 238 -4.86 -0.26 41.72
N ASP A 239 -6.15 -0.20 42.03
CA ASP A 239 -6.89 -1.32 42.61
C ASP A 239 -7.32 -2.30 41.51
N THR A 240 -7.66 -1.77 40.34
CA THR A 240 -8.04 -2.51 39.13
C THR A 240 -7.49 -1.82 37.89
N PRO A 241 -7.01 -2.55 36.86
CA PRO A 241 -6.56 -1.94 35.62
C PRO A 241 -7.74 -1.32 34.85
N PRO A 242 -7.57 -0.14 34.22
CA PRO A 242 -8.59 0.46 33.38
C PRO A 242 -8.75 -0.26 32.04
N GLN A 243 -9.88 -0.01 31.37
CA GLN A 243 -10.00 -0.31 29.95
C GLN A 243 -9.11 0.65 29.13
N ILE A 244 -8.54 0.14 28.03
CA ILE A 244 -7.82 0.97 27.07
C ILE A 244 -8.87 1.56 26.12
N ARG A 245 -9.00 2.88 26.04
CA ARG A 245 -9.85 3.53 25.02
C ARG A 245 -9.17 3.53 23.67
N GLY A 246 -7.90 3.93 23.68
CA GLY A 246 -7.11 4.21 22.51
C GLY A 246 -5.62 4.23 22.84
N VAL A 247 -4.80 3.98 21.82
CA VAL A 247 -3.35 3.97 21.93
C VAL A 247 -2.75 4.94 20.93
N VAL A 248 -1.91 5.84 21.44
CA VAL A 248 -1.01 6.69 20.66
C VAL A 248 0.36 6.03 20.65
N LEU A 249 0.82 5.61 19.48
CA LEU A 249 2.13 5.01 19.30
C LEU A 249 3.10 6.04 18.73
N SER A 250 4.17 6.33 19.46
CA SER A 250 5.12 7.37 19.10
C SER A 250 6.57 6.90 19.15
N GLY A 251 7.43 7.52 18.33
CA GLY A 251 8.87 7.32 18.45
C GLY A 251 9.70 8.45 17.85
N HIS A 252 10.90 8.62 18.42
CA HIS A 252 11.89 9.61 17.99
C HIS A 252 13.10 8.93 17.35
N SER A 253 13.62 9.50 16.25
CA SER A 253 14.93 9.17 15.69
C SER A 253 15.11 7.66 15.48
N GLY A 254 16.08 7.04 16.16
CA GLY A 254 16.35 5.60 16.10
C GLY A 254 15.16 4.67 16.33
N ALA A 255 14.11 5.13 17.03
CA ALA A 255 12.87 4.38 17.21
C ALA A 255 12.18 4.00 15.88
N GLY A 256 12.44 4.73 14.80
CA GLY A 256 11.95 4.37 13.47
C GLY A 256 12.38 2.99 12.99
N ASN A 257 13.53 2.48 13.45
CA ASN A 257 13.98 1.11 13.15
C ASN A 257 13.05 0.04 13.73
N VAL A 258 12.27 0.39 14.76
CA VAL A 258 11.28 -0.50 15.38
C VAL A 258 9.89 -0.22 14.83
N LEU A 259 9.49 1.05 14.75
CA LEU A 259 8.14 1.44 14.38
C LEU A 259 7.81 1.21 12.90
N THR A 260 8.70 1.58 11.96
CA THR A 260 8.34 1.50 10.54
C THR A 260 8.13 0.06 10.05
N PRO A 261 8.92 -0.95 10.48
CA PRO A 261 8.61 -2.34 10.18
C PRO A 261 7.33 -2.87 10.86
N MET A 262 6.94 -2.34 12.03
CA MET A 262 5.66 -2.67 12.66
C MET A 262 4.48 -2.17 11.83
N LEU A 263 4.57 -0.93 11.31
CA LEU A 263 3.54 -0.34 10.45
C LEU A 263 3.35 -1.16 9.17
N ASP A 264 4.44 -1.43 8.45
CA ASP A 264 4.39 -2.11 7.15
C ASP A 264 3.76 -3.50 7.24
N LYS A 265 4.17 -4.30 8.23
CA LYS A 265 3.64 -5.65 8.42
C LYS A 265 2.27 -5.63 9.10
N SER A 266 1.94 -4.53 9.79
CA SER A 266 0.76 -4.41 10.65
C SER A 266 0.65 -5.52 11.70
N VAL A 267 1.77 -6.18 12.00
CA VAL A 267 1.91 -7.15 13.06
C VAL A 267 2.56 -6.41 14.23
N ARG A 268 1.98 -6.53 15.43
CA ARG A 268 2.39 -5.87 16.69
C ARG A 268 1.94 -4.42 16.87
N LEU A 269 1.11 -3.89 15.98
CA LEU A 269 0.38 -2.65 16.26
C LEU A 269 -0.70 -2.91 17.33
N PRO A 270 -1.00 -1.93 18.19
CA PRO A 270 -2.03 -2.11 19.20
C PRO A 270 -3.41 -2.25 18.56
N GLU A 271 -4.27 -3.09 19.14
CA GLU A 271 -5.64 -3.32 18.63
C GLU A 271 -6.44 -2.02 18.55
N LYS A 272 -6.26 -1.14 19.54
CA LYS A 272 -6.94 0.16 19.66
C LYS A 272 -6.05 1.32 19.23
N LEU A 273 -5.26 1.15 18.17
CA LEU A 273 -4.42 2.22 17.63
C LEU A 273 -5.28 3.40 17.14
N GLU A 274 -5.10 4.57 17.74
CA GLU A 274 -5.79 5.81 17.35
C GLU A 274 -4.86 6.78 16.61
N GLU A 275 -3.58 6.83 16.98
CA GLU A 275 -2.62 7.74 16.38
C GLU A 275 -1.20 7.15 16.30
N VAL A 276 -0.51 7.46 15.21
CA VAL A 276 0.94 7.23 15.05
C VAL A 276 1.66 8.56 14.92
N VAL A 277 2.65 8.78 15.79
CA VAL A 277 3.46 10.01 15.81
C VAL A 277 4.94 9.71 15.60
N LEU A 278 5.51 10.22 14.51
CA LEU A 278 6.91 10.00 14.14
C LEU A 278 7.70 11.31 14.23
N PHE A 279 8.63 11.41 15.17
CA PHE A 279 9.51 12.56 15.35
C PHE A 279 10.89 12.28 14.75
N ASP A 280 11.21 12.86 13.59
CA ASP A 280 12.47 12.58 12.89
C ASP A 280 12.79 11.07 12.82
N ALA A 281 11.79 10.21 12.64
CA ALA A 281 11.96 8.77 12.77
C ALA A 281 12.35 8.09 11.44
N LEU A 282 12.35 8.83 10.33
CA LEU A 282 12.69 8.32 8.99
C LEU A 282 14.20 8.47 8.73
N ASN A 283 14.97 7.51 9.21
CA ASN A 283 16.43 7.50 9.11
C ASN A 283 16.94 7.02 7.75
N TRP A 284 16.14 6.23 7.03
CA TRP A 284 16.51 5.60 5.77
C TRP A 284 15.39 5.69 4.73
N ASP A 285 15.77 5.73 3.45
CA ASP A 285 14.81 5.88 2.35
C ASP A 285 13.83 4.70 2.25
N TYR A 286 14.23 3.48 2.63
CA TYR A 286 13.33 2.32 2.63
C TYR A 286 12.18 2.45 3.65
N GLN A 287 12.38 3.20 4.73
CA GLN A 287 11.36 3.41 5.77
C GLN A 287 10.20 4.28 5.26
N VAL A 288 10.45 5.14 4.28
CA VAL A 288 9.42 5.92 3.58
C VAL A 288 8.39 4.98 2.94
N GLY A 289 8.86 3.92 2.27
CA GLY A 289 7.98 2.93 1.63
C GLY A 289 7.11 2.18 2.64
N HIS A 290 7.71 1.75 3.75
CA HIS A 290 6.99 1.07 4.85
C HIS A 290 5.87 1.93 5.44
N VAL A 291 6.17 3.20 5.74
CA VAL A 291 5.17 4.14 6.28
C VAL A 291 4.10 4.42 5.24
N TRP A 292 4.48 4.68 3.98
CA TRP A 292 3.53 4.94 2.91
C TRP A 292 2.58 3.76 2.67
N HIS A 293 3.08 2.53 2.57
CA HIS A 293 2.22 1.35 2.37
C HIS A 293 1.19 1.18 3.48
N TRP A 294 1.56 1.49 4.72
CA TRP A 294 0.62 1.43 5.84
C TRP A 294 -0.38 2.59 5.78
N LEU A 295 0.06 3.82 5.52
CA LEU A 295 -0.80 4.99 5.37
C LEU A 295 -1.84 4.81 4.26
N GLU A 296 -1.42 4.28 3.11
CA GLU A 296 -2.30 4.00 1.98
C GLU A 296 -3.43 3.04 2.37
N ARG A 297 -3.11 1.99 3.14
CA ARG A 297 -4.14 1.06 3.65
C ARG A 297 -5.09 1.73 4.62
N GLN A 298 -4.60 2.62 5.48
CA GLN A 298 -5.46 3.34 6.43
C GLN A 298 -6.35 4.36 5.73
N LEU A 299 -5.83 5.11 4.76
CA LEU A 299 -6.62 6.02 3.95
C LEU A 299 -7.70 5.28 3.15
N ALA A 300 -7.38 4.12 2.58
CA ALA A 300 -8.37 3.28 1.90
C ALA A 300 -9.46 2.78 2.85
N LYS A 301 -9.08 2.36 4.07
CA LYS A 301 -10.04 1.96 5.12
C LYS A 301 -10.96 3.12 5.51
N ASP A 302 -10.40 4.30 5.79
CA ASP A 302 -11.18 5.49 6.14
C ASP A 302 -12.12 5.87 5.00
N LEU A 303 -11.66 5.81 3.74
CA LEU A 303 -12.51 6.09 2.58
C LEU A 303 -13.69 5.11 2.48
N HIS A 304 -13.45 3.81 2.64
CA HIS A 304 -14.50 2.78 2.64
C HIS A 304 -15.59 3.08 3.69
N GLU A 305 -15.19 3.38 4.93
CA GLU A 305 -16.13 3.72 6.00
C GLU A 305 -16.92 5.00 5.66
N LEU A 306 -16.25 6.04 5.16
CA LEU A 306 -16.88 7.31 4.79
C LEU A 306 -17.92 7.18 3.68
N VAL A 307 -17.65 6.33 2.69
CA VAL A 307 -18.59 5.99 1.61
C VAL A 307 -19.83 5.27 2.16
N GLY A 308 -19.64 4.39 3.14
CA GLY A 308 -20.74 3.65 3.79
C GLY A 308 -21.64 4.50 4.69
N LEU A 309 -21.20 5.69 5.08
CA LEU A 309 -21.95 6.55 6.01
C LEU A 309 -22.98 7.44 5.28
N PRO A 310 -24.20 7.58 5.85
CA PRO A 310 -25.35 8.12 5.13
C PRO A 310 -25.32 9.64 4.96
N SER A 311 -24.65 10.38 5.85
CA SER A 311 -24.68 11.84 5.85
C SER A 311 -23.32 12.42 6.23
N ARG A 312 -23.10 13.68 5.84
CA ARG A 312 -21.87 14.41 6.22
C ARG A 312 -21.70 14.48 7.73
N ALA A 313 -22.78 14.66 8.49
CA ALA A 313 -22.72 14.70 9.95
C ALA A 313 -22.17 13.39 10.55
N LYS A 314 -22.62 12.24 10.02
CA LYS A 314 -22.11 10.93 10.45
C LYS A 314 -20.66 10.68 10.03
N ARG A 315 -20.26 11.17 8.87
CA ARG A 315 -18.86 11.16 8.43
C ARG A 315 -17.96 11.98 9.35
N LEU A 316 -18.40 13.17 9.76
CA LEU A 316 -17.66 13.98 10.73
C LEU A 316 -17.55 13.30 12.10
N GLU A 317 -18.64 12.70 12.58
CA GLU A 317 -18.62 11.91 13.82
C GLU A 317 -17.56 10.80 13.76
N TYR A 318 -17.51 10.06 12.65
CA TYR A 318 -16.50 9.04 12.40
C TYR A 318 -15.07 9.62 12.43
N LEU A 319 -14.82 10.72 11.71
CA LEU A 319 -13.48 11.33 11.61
C LEU A 319 -12.95 11.84 12.96
N THR A 320 -13.81 12.09 13.96
CA THR A 320 -13.34 12.41 15.32
C THR A 320 -12.60 11.25 15.97
N ARG A 321 -12.85 10.02 15.55
CA ARG A 321 -12.29 8.77 16.12
C ARG A 321 -11.46 7.96 15.11
N SER A 322 -11.37 8.41 13.85
CA SER A 322 -10.59 7.71 12.84
C SER A 322 -9.08 7.83 13.10
N MET A 323 -8.32 6.99 12.40
CA MET A 323 -6.86 6.89 12.55
C MET A 323 -6.20 8.24 12.25
N ARG A 324 -5.19 8.60 13.05
CA ARG A 324 -4.36 9.79 12.82
C ARG A 324 -2.90 9.46 12.56
N PHE A 325 -2.28 10.27 11.73
CA PHE A 325 -0.84 10.26 11.50
C PHE A 325 -0.26 11.66 11.63
N ARG A 326 0.84 11.75 12.39
CA ARG A 326 1.63 12.96 12.55
C ARG A 326 3.10 12.64 12.33
N GLY A 327 3.63 13.09 11.20
CA GLY A 327 5.05 13.03 10.90
C GLY A 327 5.73 14.37 11.13
N TYR A 328 6.38 14.55 12.28
CA TYR A 328 7.16 15.77 12.56
C TYR A 328 8.58 15.59 12.07
N HIS A 329 9.12 16.59 11.38
CA HIS A 329 10.52 16.59 10.99
C HIS A 329 11.21 17.91 11.26
N THR A 330 12.47 17.87 11.67
CA THR A 330 13.34 19.04 11.69
C THR A 330 13.94 19.29 10.30
N GLN A 331 14.66 20.39 10.15
CA GLN A 331 15.44 20.70 8.94
C GLN A 331 16.82 20.02 8.92
N THR A 332 17.07 19.09 9.85
CA THR A 332 18.37 18.43 10.00
C THR A 332 18.55 17.27 9.01
N GLY A 333 19.71 17.23 8.36
CA GLY A 333 20.15 16.08 7.55
C GLY A 333 19.16 15.72 6.45
N ASN A 334 18.79 14.43 6.37
CA ASN A 334 17.92 13.92 5.31
C ASN A 334 16.44 13.79 5.73
N TYR A 335 16.04 14.24 6.92
CA TYR A 335 14.64 14.16 7.37
C TYR A 335 13.70 14.95 6.45
N PRO A 336 13.96 16.22 6.07
CA PRO A 336 13.07 16.97 5.18
C PRO A 336 12.78 16.24 3.87
N LYS A 337 13.81 15.66 3.25
CA LYS A 337 13.69 14.91 1.99
C LYS A 337 12.77 13.69 2.13
N ARG A 338 12.86 12.96 3.24
CA ARG A 338 12.09 11.72 3.44
C ARG A 338 10.65 12.00 3.83
N TYR A 339 10.44 12.97 4.71
CA TYR A 339 9.10 13.38 5.10
C TYR A 339 8.36 14.07 3.94
N LYS A 340 9.05 14.84 3.10
CA LYS A 340 8.48 15.37 1.85
C LYS A 340 7.95 14.27 0.93
N LYS A 341 8.67 13.14 0.78
CA LYS A 341 8.19 12.00 -0.01
C LYS A 341 6.90 11.40 0.56
N VAL A 342 6.77 11.33 1.89
CA VAL A 342 5.54 10.87 2.55
C VAL A 342 4.40 11.85 2.31
N ASP A 343 4.66 13.16 2.47
CA ASP A 343 3.68 14.22 2.26
C ASP A 343 3.16 14.27 0.81
N GLU A 344 4.07 14.17 -0.17
CA GLU A 344 3.73 14.09 -1.59
C GLU A 344 2.88 12.85 -1.90
N ALA A 345 3.17 11.72 -1.27
CA ALA A 345 2.39 10.49 -1.46
C ALA A 345 0.97 10.61 -0.86
N ILE A 346 0.83 11.18 0.35
CA ILE A 346 -0.46 11.51 0.95
C ILE A 346 -1.23 12.48 0.04
N GLY A 347 -0.59 13.56 -0.41
CA GLY A 347 -1.17 14.54 -1.31
C GLY A 347 -1.64 13.93 -2.64
N GLY A 348 -0.83 13.05 -3.23
CA GLY A 348 -1.19 12.31 -4.44
C GLY A 348 -2.42 11.42 -4.26
N TRP A 349 -2.57 10.76 -3.09
CA TRP A 349 -3.78 10.00 -2.78
C TRP A 349 -5.01 10.89 -2.68
N PHE A 350 -4.93 12.04 -1.99
CA PHE A 350 -6.04 12.99 -1.92
C PHE A 350 -6.41 13.57 -3.29
N ALA A 351 -5.43 13.80 -4.17
CA ALA A 351 -5.68 14.25 -5.53
C ALA A 351 -6.47 13.22 -6.35
N ARG A 352 -6.09 11.93 -6.27
CA ARG A 352 -6.80 10.83 -6.96
C ARG A 352 -8.24 10.64 -6.47
N HIS A 353 -8.51 10.91 -5.19
CA HIS A 353 -9.84 10.73 -4.58
C HIS A 353 -10.63 12.03 -4.45
N ASN A 354 -10.15 13.14 -5.04
CA ASN A 354 -10.72 14.47 -4.85
C ASN A 354 -12.22 14.55 -5.20
N THR A 355 -12.63 13.94 -6.32
CA THR A 355 -14.04 13.93 -6.74
C THR A 355 -14.94 13.23 -5.72
N LEU A 356 -14.54 12.02 -5.28
CA LEU A 356 -15.31 11.26 -4.28
C LEU A 356 -15.37 12.01 -2.95
N LEU A 357 -14.22 12.48 -2.45
CA LEU A 357 -14.15 13.23 -1.19
C LEU A 357 -14.93 14.56 -1.25
N GLY A 358 -15.00 15.19 -2.43
CA GLY A 358 -15.84 16.36 -2.70
C GLY A 358 -17.33 16.06 -2.62
N ILE A 359 -17.77 14.91 -3.15
CA ILE A 359 -19.16 14.43 -2.99
C ILE A 359 -19.46 14.12 -1.52
N LEU A 360 -18.52 13.52 -0.80
CA LEU A 360 -18.67 13.19 0.62
C LEU A 360 -18.62 14.42 1.54
N GLY A 361 -17.95 15.49 1.11
CA GLY A 361 -17.88 16.78 1.80
C GLY A 361 -16.97 16.83 3.03
N VAL A 362 -15.96 15.95 3.12
CA VAL A 362 -15.13 15.76 4.35
C VAL A 362 -13.62 15.73 4.08
N GLN A 363 -13.19 16.19 2.92
CA GLN A 363 -11.78 16.13 2.49
C GLN A 363 -10.84 16.86 3.45
N SER A 364 -11.21 18.05 3.91
CA SER A 364 -10.39 18.86 4.83
C SER A 364 -10.18 18.17 6.16
N GLU A 365 -11.23 17.58 6.72
CA GLU A 365 -11.23 16.92 8.01
C GLU A 365 -10.45 15.60 7.96
N LEU A 366 -10.63 14.81 6.89
CA LEU A 366 -9.80 13.62 6.67
C LEU A 366 -8.33 14.02 6.48
N LYS A 367 -8.03 15.04 5.68
CA LYS A 367 -6.66 15.52 5.50
C LYS A 367 -6.05 15.97 6.82
N ALA A 368 -6.82 16.64 7.69
CA ALA A 368 -6.35 17.03 9.02
C ALA A 368 -5.94 15.83 9.89
N ASN A 369 -6.48 14.62 9.67
CA ASN A 369 -6.04 13.42 10.39
C ASN A 369 -4.68 12.88 9.91
N TYR A 370 -4.22 13.22 8.70
CA TYR A 370 -2.96 12.72 8.12
C TYR A 370 -2.04 13.88 7.73
N GLN A 371 -1.05 14.18 8.57
CA GLN A 371 -0.18 15.34 8.40
C GLN A 371 1.30 14.99 8.48
N VAL A 372 2.08 15.63 7.62
CA VAL A 372 3.52 15.80 7.76
C VAL A 372 3.77 17.27 8.11
N ILE A 373 4.55 17.52 9.17
CA ILE A 373 4.70 18.83 9.79
C ILE A 373 6.18 19.17 9.87
N ASP A 374 6.58 20.27 9.22
CA ASP A 374 7.90 20.87 9.41
C ASP A 374 7.94 21.51 10.80
N ALA A 375 8.84 21.01 11.64
CA ALA A 375 9.04 21.51 12.99
C ALA A 375 9.84 22.83 13.02
N GLY A 376 10.48 23.19 11.90
CA GLY A 376 11.33 24.35 11.71
C GLY A 376 12.81 24.05 11.96
N ASP A 377 13.61 25.12 12.00
CA ASP A 377 15.03 25.07 12.32
C ASP A 377 15.24 24.96 13.83
N ILE A 378 15.01 23.75 14.35
CA ILE A 378 15.24 23.40 15.75
C ILE A 378 16.16 22.18 15.85
N PRO A 379 16.92 22.01 16.95
CA PRO A 379 17.78 20.86 17.12
C PRO A 379 16.99 19.55 17.08
N HIS A 380 17.55 18.52 16.43
CA HIS A 380 16.95 17.18 16.29
C HIS A 380 16.39 16.59 17.60
N GLU A 381 17.09 16.76 18.73
CA GLU A 381 16.64 16.24 20.02
C GLU A 381 15.45 17.03 20.60
N GLN A 382 15.28 18.29 20.22
CA GLN A 382 14.27 19.20 20.78
C GLN A 382 12.93 19.16 20.03
N VAL A 383 12.84 18.37 18.95
CA VAL A 383 11.67 18.30 18.06
C VAL A 383 10.35 18.03 18.78
N MET A 384 10.41 17.32 19.92
CA MET A 384 9.24 17.00 20.72
C MET A 384 8.84 18.11 21.70
N GLY A 385 9.82 18.72 22.39
CA GLY A 385 9.58 19.60 23.52
C GLY A 385 9.47 21.09 23.19
N GLU A 386 10.13 21.58 22.12
CA GLU A 386 10.26 23.02 21.85
C GLU A 386 8.93 23.70 21.45
N LYS A 387 7.94 22.92 21.01
CA LYS A 387 6.60 23.38 20.61
C LYS A 387 5.46 22.53 21.18
N GLU A 388 5.70 21.85 22.30
CA GLU A 388 4.69 21.02 22.99
C GLU A 388 3.98 20.02 22.04
N ARG A 389 4.73 19.24 21.24
CA ARG A 389 4.16 18.44 20.14
C ARG A 389 3.26 17.28 20.58
N PHE A 390 3.48 16.71 21.75
CA PHE A 390 2.51 15.77 22.33
C PHE A 390 1.24 16.46 22.76
N LYS A 391 1.30 17.64 23.38
CA LYS A 391 0.09 18.41 23.71
C LYS A 391 -0.70 18.73 22.44
N GLU A 392 -0.03 19.11 21.36
CA GLU A 392 -0.63 19.33 20.04
C GLU A 392 -1.30 18.06 19.49
N SER A 393 -0.58 16.93 19.43
CA SER A 393 -1.11 15.65 18.92
C SER A 393 -2.28 15.14 19.78
N LEU A 394 -2.11 15.11 21.10
CA LEU A 394 -3.15 14.68 22.04
C LEU A 394 -4.37 15.62 22.00
N GLY A 395 -4.16 16.92 21.79
CA GLY A 395 -5.24 17.89 21.60
C GLY A 395 -6.02 17.67 20.29
N ALA A 396 -5.40 17.07 19.27
CA ALA A 396 -6.05 16.75 18.00
C ALA A 396 -6.90 15.47 18.04
N LEU A 397 -6.74 14.62 19.07
CA LEU A 397 -7.64 13.50 19.35
C LEU A 397 -9.01 14.04 19.76
N GLY A 398 -10.09 13.56 19.14
CA GLY A 398 -11.47 14.03 19.38
C GLY A 398 -11.90 14.02 20.87
N PRO A 399 -13.01 14.69 21.21
CA PRO A 399 -13.31 15.05 22.59
C PRO A 399 -13.70 13.86 23.46
N VAL A 400 -13.35 13.92 24.75
CA VAL A 400 -13.75 12.94 25.78
C VAL A 400 -15.26 12.95 26.01
N VAL A 401 -15.96 14.09 25.84
CA VAL A 401 -17.40 14.17 25.61
C VAL A 401 -17.67 15.48 24.86
N ALA A 402 -18.18 15.40 23.64
CA ALA A 402 -18.98 16.49 23.08
C ALA A 402 -20.08 15.84 22.25
N THR A 403 -21.28 15.85 22.81
CA THR A 403 -22.50 15.50 22.09
C THR A 403 -22.56 16.38 20.84
N PRO A 404 -22.62 15.82 19.62
CA PRO A 404 -22.70 16.63 18.42
C PRO A 404 -23.93 17.52 18.46
N ALA A 405 -23.82 18.70 17.84
CA ALA A 405 -24.91 19.67 17.69
C ALA A 405 -26.20 18.99 17.18
N PRO A 406 -27.39 19.53 17.51
CA PRO A 406 -28.66 18.90 17.17
C PRO A 406 -28.71 18.58 15.67
N PRO A 407 -29.01 17.33 15.29
CA PRO A 407 -29.05 16.96 13.89
C PRO A 407 -30.10 17.78 13.12
N ALA A 408 -29.82 18.05 11.85
CA ALA A 408 -30.88 18.32 10.86
C ALA A 408 -31.96 17.22 10.97
N SER A 409 -33.22 17.55 10.68
CA SER A 409 -34.34 16.61 10.87
C SER A 409 -34.05 15.26 10.20
N ALA A 410 -34.58 14.16 10.74
CA ALA A 410 -34.35 12.82 10.16
C ALA A 410 -34.73 12.75 8.67
N ALA A 411 -35.73 13.54 8.25
CA ALA A 411 -36.14 13.66 6.86
C ALA A 411 -35.07 14.36 5.98
N ASP A 412 -34.43 15.42 6.48
CA ASP A 412 -33.36 16.12 5.78
C ASP A 412 -32.13 15.21 5.59
N GLN A 413 -31.79 14.42 6.60
CA GLN A 413 -30.68 13.46 6.51
C GLN A 413 -30.94 12.36 5.48
N GLN A 414 -32.17 11.83 5.41
CA GLN A 414 -32.54 10.84 4.40
C GLN A 414 -32.47 11.42 2.98
N LYS A 415 -32.91 12.67 2.82
CA LYS A 415 -32.84 13.38 1.53
C LYS A 415 -31.40 13.64 1.11
N GLU A 416 -30.53 14.08 2.01
CA GLU A 416 -29.09 14.23 1.78
C GLU A 416 -28.44 12.90 1.39
N ALA A 417 -28.76 11.83 2.13
CA ALA A 417 -28.23 10.49 1.88
C ALA A 417 -28.58 9.99 0.47
N ALA A 418 -29.85 10.10 0.07
CA ALA A 418 -30.31 9.68 -1.25
C ALA A 418 -29.65 10.49 -2.38
N GLN A 419 -29.51 11.81 -2.21
CA GLN A 419 -28.82 12.66 -3.18
C GLN A 419 -27.33 12.32 -3.28
N THR A 420 -26.68 12.05 -2.15
CA THR A 420 -25.26 11.68 -2.10
C THR A 420 -25.04 10.33 -2.77
N ALA A 421 -25.84 9.31 -2.45
CA ALA A 421 -25.78 8.00 -3.09
C ALA A 421 -25.95 8.13 -4.61
N THR A 422 -26.93 8.91 -5.07
CA THR A 422 -27.16 9.15 -6.51
C THR A 422 -25.94 9.80 -7.19
N LYS A 423 -25.26 10.75 -6.52
CA LYS A 423 -24.05 11.39 -7.07
C LYS A 423 -22.88 10.40 -7.13
N ILE A 424 -22.72 9.58 -6.09
CA ILE A 424 -21.69 8.52 -6.05
C ILE A 424 -21.94 7.52 -7.18
N ASP A 425 -23.14 6.95 -7.29
CA ASP A 425 -23.47 5.94 -8.30
C ASP A 425 -23.21 6.41 -9.74
N LYS A 426 -23.47 7.70 -10.02
CA LYS A 426 -23.16 8.29 -11.33
C LYS A 426 -21.66 8.44 -11.57
N ALA A 427 -20.88 8.74 -10.53
CA ALA A 427 -19.45 8.97 -10.64
C ALA A 427 -18.64 7.67 -10.60
N LEU A 428 -19.10 6.63 -9.90
CA LEU A 428 -18.45 5.32 -9.86
C LEU A 428 -18.28 4.75 -11.27
N SER A 429 -17.13 4.13 -11.53
CA SER A 429 -16.90 3.41 -12.76
C SER A 429 -17.93 2.29 -12.96
N GLY A 430 -18.29 2.03 -14.21
CA GLY A 430 -19.34 1.07 -14.56
C GLY A 430 -19.80 1.18 -16.00
N MET A 431 -20.75 0.32 -16.39
CA MET A 431 -21.25 0.24 -17.77
C MET A 431 -21.84 1.55 -18.30
N HIS A 432 -22.41 2.40 -17.44
CA HIS A 432 -22.94 3.71 -17.84
C HIS A 432 -21.86 4.64 -18.39
N TRP A 433 -20.59 4.47 -17.99
CA TRP A 433 -19.48 5.25 -18.55
C TRP A 433 -19.08 4.81 -19.97
N VAL A 434 -19.49 3.64 -20.46
CA VAL A 434 -19.07 3.13 -21.79
C VAL A 434 -19.64 3.99 -22.93
N SER A 435 -20.85 4.52 -22.73
CA SER A 435 -21.52 5.43 -23.66
C SER A 435 -20.99 6.87 -23.60
N GLU A 436 -20.22 7.22 -22.56
CA GLU A 436 -19.65 8.55 -22.42
C GLU A 436 -18.47 8.76 -23.37
N PHE A 437 -18.32 10.00 -23.85
CA PHE A 437 -17.27 10.41 -24.77
C PHE A 437 -17.13 9.50 -26.01
N PRO A 438 -18.17 9.39 -26.86
CA PRO A 438 -18.12 8.51 -28.02
C PRO A 438 -16.95 8.83 -28.95
N GLY A 439 -16.37 7.79 -29.55
CA GLY A 439 -15.39 7.92 -30.63
C GLY A 439 -16.06 7.93 -32.01
N ASP A 440 -15.26 8.20 -33.05
CA ASP A 440 -15.75 8.22 -34.42
C ASP A 440 -15.61 6.85 -35.10
N ARG A 441 -16.50 6.60 -36.05
CA ARG A 441 -16.53 5.37 -36.87
C ARG A 441 -16.49 5.68 -38.37
N THR A 442 -15.94 6.83 -38.74
CA THR A 442 -15.89 7.30 -40.13
C THR A 442 -14.47 7.74 -40.49
N THR A 443 -14.07 7.58 -41.75
CA THR A 443 -12.74 8.02 -42.21
C THR A 443 -12.57 9.54 -42.17
N ALA A 444 -13.67 10.30 -41.99
CA ALA A 444 -13.66 11.75 -42.05
C ALA A 444 -12.69 12.39 -41.06
N THR A 445 -12.53 11.78 -39.88
CA THR A 445 -11.70 12.30 -38.77
C THR A 445 -10.28 11.72 -38.73
N LEU A 446 -9.93 10.87 -39.70
CA LEU A 446 -8.54 10.48 -39.94
C LEU A 446 -7.74 11.67 -40.47
N LYS A 447 -6.44 11.74 -40.13
CA LYS A 447 -5.56 12.80 -40.60
C LYS A 447 -4.89 12.45 -41.92
N ASP A 448 -4.66 13.45 -42.76
CA ASP A 448 -3.82 13.29 -43.93
C ASP A 448 -2.33 13.08 -43.55
N PRO A 449 -1.58 12.27 -44.33
CA PRO A 449 -2.00 11.54 -45.54
C PRO A 449 -2.68 10.20 -45.26
N PHE A 450 -2.73 9.75 -43.99
CA PHE A 450 -3.26 8.43 -43.62
C PHE A 450 -4.72 8.23 -44.05
N LYS A 451 -5.56 9.27 -43.91
CA LYS A 451 -6.94 9.28 -44.38
C LYS A 451 -7.07 8.84 -45.84
N LYS A 452 -6.40 9.56 -46.76
CA LYS A 452 -6.45 9.27 -48.21
C LYS A 452 -6.00 7.85 -48.52
N HIS A 453 -4.98 7.39 -47.82
CA HIS A 453 -4.50 6.02 -47.99
C HIS A 453 -5.53 4.98 -47.56
N VAL A 454 -6.16 5.17 -46.40
CA VAL A 454 -7.21 4.28 -45.89
C VAL A 454 -8.40 4.25 -46.84
N GLU A 455 -8.88 5.42 -47.27
CA GLU A 455 -10.00 5.52 -48.21
C GLU A 455 -9.70 4.81 -49.54
N ALA A 456 -8.49 4.98 -50.08
CA ALA A 456 -8.08 4.30 -51.31
C ALA A 456 -7.93 2.77 -51.12
N PHE A 457 -7.51 2.31 -49.94
CA PHE A 457 -7.42 0.88 -49.62
C PHE A 457 -8.81 0.25 -49.45
N ILE A 458 -9.73 0.92 -48.75
CA ILE A 458 -11.13 0.49 -48.63
C ILE A 458 -11.78 0.41 -50.00
N ALA A 459 -11.63 1.44 -50.84
CA ALA A 459 -12.17 1.44 -52.20
C ALA A 459 -11.63 0.28 -53.06
N LEU A 460 -10.35 -0.09 -52.92
CA LEU A 460 -9.78 -1.27 -53.58
C LEU A 460 -10.49 -2.55 -53.13
N LEU A 461 -10.68 -2.73 -51.83
CA LEU A 461 -11.31 -3.93 -51.25
C LEU A 461 -12.76 -4.06 -51.72
N GLU A 462 -13.52 -2.98 -51.64
CA GLU A 462 -14.93 -2.92 -52.04
C GLU A 462 -15.10 -3.13 -53.55
N ALA A 463 -14.25 -2.54 -54.39
CA ALA A 463 -14.26 -2.77 -55.83
C ALA A 463 -13.97 -4.24 -56.22
N ASN A 464 -13.37 -5.02 -55.32
CA ASN A 464 -13.13 -6.45 -55.49
C ASN A 464 -14.17 -7.33 -54.75
N GLY A 465 -15.26 -6.74 -54.25
CA GLY A 465 -16.39 -7.47 -53.66
C GLY A 465 -16.25 -7.80 -52.17
N ALA A 466 -15.23 -7.27 -51.49
CA ALA A 466 -15.17 -7.33 -50.03
C ALA A 466 -16.07 -6.26 -49.40
N THR A 467 -16.49 -6.45 -48.16
CA THR A 467 -17.18 -5.44 -47.34
C THR A 467 -16.26 -4.98 -46.22
N VAL A 468 -16.21 -3.67 -45.95
CA VAL A 468 -15.39 -3.10 -44.87
C VAL A 468 -16.29 -2.35 -43.89
N ASP A 469 -16.39 -2.88 -42.67
CA ASP A 469 -17.11 -2.24 -41.58
C ASP A 469 -16.13 -1.48 -40.68
N VAL A 470 -16.29 -0.16 -40.59
CA VAL A 470 -15.44 0.70 -39.75
C VAL A 470 -15.93 0.70 -38.30
N ASN A 471 -15.10 0.18 -37.41
CA ASN A 471 -15.43 -0.01 -36.00
C ASN A 471 -14.95 1.17 -35.14
N ALA A 472 -13.79 1.76 -35.45
CA ALA A 472 -13.26 2.95 -34.78
C ALA A 472 -12.22 3.66 -35.65
N THR A 473 -12.14 4.99 -35.53
CA THR A 473 -11.16 5.82 -36.25
C THR A 473 -10.51 6.80 -35.29
N PHE A 474 -11.26 7.76 -34.79
CA PHE A 474 -10.79 8.68 -33.76
C PHE A 474 -11.33 8.32 -32.37
N ARG A 475 -10.46 8.38 -31.37
CA ARG A 475 -10.80 8.15 -29.96
C ARG A 475 -10.45 9.42 -29.16
N PRO A 476 -11.44 10.13 -28.59
CA PRO A 476 -11.15 11.24 -27.68
C PRO A 476 -10.28 10.78 -26.50
N MET A 477 -9.41 11.65 -26.00
CA MET A 477 -8.51 11.32 -24.87
C MET A 477 -9.27 10.85 -23.63
N LYS A 478 -10.42 11.45 -23.32
CA LYS A 478 -11.32 11.00 -22.24
C LYS A 478 -11.74 9.54 -22.41
N ARG A 479 -12.17 9.14 -23.61
CA ARG A 479 -12.51 7.75 -23.92
C ARG A 479 -11.31 6.82 -23.81
N ALA A 480 -10.15 7.24 -24.33
CA ALA A 480 -8.91 6.47 -24.23
C ALA A 480 -8.50 6.23 -22.78
N SER A 481 -8.64 7.24 -21.91
CA SER A 481 -8.42 7.11 -20.47
C SER A 481 -9.38 6.12 -19.82
N LEU A 482 -10.69 6.21 -20.11
CA LEU A 482 -11.67 5.24 -19.60
C LEU A 482 -11.33 3.79 -20.00
N MET A 483 -10.99 3.56 -21.27
CA MET A 483 -10.59 2.24 -21.76
C MET A 483 -9.27 1.76 -21.14
N HIS A 484 -8.30 2.66 -20.99
CA HIS A 484 -6.99 2.38 -20.39
C HIS A 484 -7.14 1.90 -18.96
N TRP A 485 -7.76 2.71 -18.09
CA TRP A 485 -7.88 2.38 -16.68
C TRP A 485 -8.81 1.19 -16.43
N ALA A 486 -9.95 1.09 -17.14
CA ALA A 486 -10.82 -0.09 -17.04
C ALA A 486 -10.06 -1.37 -17.35
N SER A 487 -9.31 -1.42 -18.46
CA SER A 487 -8.56 -2.62 -18.82
C SER A 487 -7.36 -2.86 -17.91
N TRP A 488 -6.65 -1.83 -17.47
CA TRP A 488 -5.51 -2.03 -16.56
C TRP A 488 -5.95 -2.57 -15.20
N ILE A 489 -7.10 -2.12 -14.67
CA ILE A 489 -7.69 -2.66 -13.44
C ILE A 489 -8.19 -4.09 -13.69
N ALA A 490 -8.97 -4.32 -14.75
CA ALA A 490 -9.55 -5.62 -15.07
C ALA A 490 -8.48 -6.72 -15.22
N TYR A 491 -7.32 -6.38 -15.82
CA TYR A 491 -6.19 -7.29 -16.01
C TYR A 491 -5.23 -7.32 -14.80
N GLY A 492 -5.54 -6.65 -13.70
CA GLY A 492 -4.72 -6.62 -12.47
C GLY A 492 -3.35 -5.97 -12.67
N LYS A 493 -3.21 -5.09 -13.66
CA LYS A 493 -1.97 -4.33 -13.93
C LYS A 493 -1.81 -3.13 -12.99
N VAL A 494 -2.92 -2.60 -12.49
CA VAL A 494 -2.96 -1.51 -11.53
C VAL A 494 -4.06 -1.77 -10.51
N LYS A 495 -3.88 -1.28 -9.27
CA LYS A 495 -4.94 -1.29 -8.27
C LYS A 495 -5.96 -0.18 -8.56
N PRO A 496 -7.24 -0.35 -8.20
CA PRO A 496 -8.24 0.72 -8.31
C PRO A 496 -7.79 2.03 -7.65
N THR A 497 -7.17 1.96 -6.46
CA THR A 497 -6.61 3.10 -5.70
C THR A 497 -5.48 3.86 -6.40
N HIS A 498 -4.89 3.26 -7.44
CA HIS A 498 -3.79 3.84 -8.24
C HIS A 498 -4.24 4.29 -9.62
N ALA A 499 -5.50 4.01 -10.01
CA ALA A 499 -6.05 4.54 -11.24
C ALA A 499 -6.39 6.03 -11.08
N GLU A 500 -6.13 6.79 -12.13
CA GLU A 500 -6.25 8.25 -12.11
C GLU A 500 -7.42 8.71 -12.99
N ASP A 501 -8.03 9.84 -12.64
CA ASP A 501 -8.91 10.60 -13.54
C ASP A 501 -8.08 11.70 -14.24
N ASP A 502 -7.07 11.30 -15.00
CA ASP A 502 -6.11 12.19 -15.66
C ASP A 502 -6.74 13.14 -16.69
N GLN A 503 -7.98 12.85 -17.10
CA GLN A 503 -8.76 13.65 -18.05
C GLN A 503 -9.89 14.45 -17.38
N ASN A 504 -9.92 14.53 -16.04
CA ASN A 504 -10.92 15.26 -15.25
C ASN A 504 -12.36 14.98 -15.71
N THR A 505 -12.68 13.69 -15.87
CA THR A 505 -14.02 13.21 -16.26
C THR A 505 -15.00 13.21 -15.08
N GLY A 506 -14.50 13.15 -13.85
CA GLY A 506 -15.27 12.93 -12.64
C GLY A 506 -15.47 11.45 -12.30
N ILE A 507 -14.85 10.52 -13.04
CA ILE A 507 -14.97 9.09 -12.75
C ILE A 507 -14.25 8.72 -11.45
N ILE A 508 -14.83 7.76 -10.73
CA ILE A 508 -14.28 7.18 -9.51
C ILE A 508 -13.99 5.71 -9.77
N TRP A 509 -12.70 5.37 -9.85
CA TRP A 509 -12.26 3.98 -10.06
C TRP A 509 -12.23 3.17 -8.79
N ASP A 510 -11.85 3.76 -7.66
CA ASP A 510 -11.86 3.13 -6.35
C ASP A 510 -13.22 3.29 -5.68
N HIS A 511 -13.95 2.19 -5.59
CA HIS A 511 -15.27 2.13 -4.97
C HIS A 511 -15.19 2.05 -3.43
N GLY A 512 -13.99 2.14 -2.85
CA GLY A 512 -13.69 1.77 -1.46
C GLY A 512 -13.63 0.24 -1.25
N ASP A 513 -13.84 -0.52 -2.32
CA ASP A 513 -13.89 -1.99 -2.34
C ASP A 513 -13.27 -2.48 -3.66
N ASP A 514 -12.14 -3.17 -3.55
CA ASP A 514 -11.41 -3.68 -4.70
C ASP A 514 -12.27 -4.63 -5.56
N ALA A 515 -13.10 -5.48 -4.94
CA ALA A 515 -13.91 -6.44 -5.68
C ALA A 515 -14.99 -5.74 -6.51
N LYS A 516 -15.65 -4.72 -5.97
CA LYS A 516 -16.62 -3.91 -6.72
C LYS A 516 -15.95 -3.13 -7.85
N SER A 517 -14.81 -2.52 -7.56
CA SER A 517 -14.02 -1.75 -8.54
C SER A 517 -13.55 -2.63 -9.71
N ILE A 518 -13.00 -3.82 -9.40
CA ILE A 518 -12.56 -4.79 -10.40
C ILE A 518 -13.74 -5.32 -11.21
N LYS A 519 -14.90 -5.56 -10.58
CA LYS A 519 -16.10 -5.99 -11.30
C LYS A 519 -16.54 -4.92 -12.31
N ALA A 520 -16.65 -3.67 -11.89
CA ALA A 520 -17.03 -2.56 -12.77
C ALA A 520 -16.06 -2.41 -13.96
N ALA A 521 -14.76 -2.49 -13.69
CA ALA A 521 -13.72 -2.44 -14.71
C ALA A 521 -13.81 -3.61 -15.71
N ASN A 522 -14.11 -4.82 -15.23
CA ASN A 522 -14.34 -5.99 -16.09
C ASN A 522 -15.59 -5.82 -16.95
N ASP A 523 -16.69 -5.33 -16.37
CA ASP A 523 -17.94 -5.09 -17.11
C ASP A 523 -17.69 -4.07 -18.24
N MET A 524 -17.02 -2.96 -17.94
CA MET A 524 -16.62 -1.96 -18.94
C MET A 524 -15.71 -2.52 -20.03
N SER A 525 -14.79 -3.44 -19.69
CA SER A 525 -13.85 -4.06 -20.64
C SER A 525 -14.46 -5.19 -21.46
N SER A 526 -15.62 -5.70 -21.05
CA SER A 526 -16.30 -6.84 -21.67
C SER A 526 -16.75 -6.54 -23.12
N LYS A 527 -17.17 -7.59 -23.82
CA LYS A 527 -17.75 -7.50 -25.17
C LYS A 527 -19.00 -6.61 -25.24
N ALA A 528 -19.77 -6.52 -24.15
CA ALA A 528 -20.92 -5.62 -24.08
C ALA A 528 -20.52 -4.16 -23.81
N GLY A 529 -19.30 -3.95 -23.31
CA GLY A 529 -18.71 -2.65 -23.06
C GLY A 529 -17.81 -2.20 -24.21
N TYR A 530 -16.52 -2.08 -23.94
CA TYR A 530 -15.51 -1.61 -24.89
C TYR A 530 -14.90 -2.73 -25.77
N ASP A 531 -15.21 -4.00 -25.52
CA ASP A 531 -14.65 -5.17 -26.21
C ASP A 531 -13.11 -5.18 -26.23
N ILE A 532 -12.49 -4.98 -25.07
CA ILE A 532 -11.03 -4.84 -24.95
C ILE A 532 -10.39 -6.23 -24.79
N ALA A 533 -9.62 -6.65 -25.79
CA ALA A 533 -8.88 -7.91 -25.76
C ALA A 533 -7.49 -7.80 -25.09
N TYR A 534 -6.89 -6.61 -25.09
CA TYR A 534 -5.58 -6.32 -24.52
C TYR A 534 -5.59 -4.96 -23.83
N PRO A 535 -4.81 -4.74 -22.75
CA PRO A 535 -4.79 -3.46 -22.03
C PRO A 535 -4.59 -2.27 -22.98
N ALA A 536 -5.57 -1.36 -23.00
CA ALA A 536 -5.59 -0.25 -23.93
C ALA A 536 -4.48 0.75 -23.58
N ALA A 537 -3.83 1.31 -24.61
CA ALA A 537 -2.86 2.38 -24.41
C ALA A 537 -3.57 3.73 -24.23
N LEU A 538 -3.14 4.51 -23.24
CA LEU A 538 -3.64 5.88 -23.01
C LEU A 538 -3.31 6.81 -24.19
N ARG A 539 -2.09 6.67 -24.74
CA ARG A 539 -1.65 7.35 -25.97
C ARG A 539 -1.64 6.33 -27.11
N SER A 540 -2.55 6.49 -28.06
CA SER A 540 -2.77 5.54 -29.15
C SER A 540 -2.85 6.29 -30.49
N ASN A 541 -2.53 5.61 -31.59
CA ASN A 541 -2.74 6.15 -32.93
C ASN A 541 -4.21 6.53 -33.19
N HIS A 542 -5.18 5.92 -32.50
CA HIS A 542 -6.58 6.35 -32.55
C HIS A 542 -6.81 7.75 -31.98
N THR A 543 -6.08 8.15 -30.92
CA THR A 543 -6.19 9.52 -30.38
C THR A 543 -5.49 10.54 -31.26
N ALA A 544 -4.60 10.09 -32.15
CA ALA A 544 -3.93 10.93 -33.15
C ALA A 544 -4.71 11.04 -34.47
N GLY A 545 -5.73 10.21 -34.72
CA GLY A 545 -6.40 10.08 -36.01
C GLY A 545 -5.55 9.34 -37.07
N LEU A 546 -4.67 8.44 -36.62
CA LEU A 546 -3.69 7.71 -37.43
C LEU A 546 -3.86 6.18 -37.36
N ALA A 547 -5.01 5.72 -36.87
CA ALA A 547 -5.41 4.32 -36.86
C ALA A 547 -6.88 4.15 -37.22
N ILE A 548 -7.22 2.95 -37.69
CA ILE A 548 -8.58 2.52 -38.00
C ILE A 548 -8.73 1.05 -37.57
N ASP A 549 -9.80 0.79 -36.82
CA ASP A 549 -10.29 -0.56 -36.55
C ASP A 549 -11.36 -0.87 -37.59
N MET A 550 -11.15 -1.91 -38.39
CA MET A 550 -12.12 -2.31 -39.40
C MET A 550 -12.21 -3.82 -39.54
N THR A 551 -13.43 -4.31 -39.75
CA THR A 551 -13.73 -5.71 -40.07
C THR A 551 -13.87 -5.83 -41.57
N ILE A 552 -13.06 -6.70 -42.18
CA ILE A 552 -13.12 -6.99 -43.61
C ILE A 552 -13.81 -8.35 -43.76
N SER A 553 -14.85 -8.43 -44.59
CA SER A 553 -15.53 -9.69 -44.90
C SER A 553 -15.65 -9.88 -46.41
N GLY A 554 -15.84 -11.12 -46.87
CA GLY A 554 -15.94 -11.42 -48.30
C GLY A 554 -14.66 -11.22 -49.11
N LEU A 555 -13.48 -11.26 -48.47
CA LEU A 555 -12.20 -11.06 -49.16
C LEU A 555 -11.95 -12.13 -50.24
N PRO A 556 -11.75 -11.75 -51.53
CA PRO A 556 -11.50 -12.72 -52.60
C PRO A 556 -10.04 -13.18 -52.60
N LYS A 557 -9.77 -14.32 -53.25
CA LYS A 557 -8.39 -14.85 -53.40
C LYS A 557 -7.46 -13.97 -54.26
N LYS A 558 -8.05 -13.11 -55.10
CA LYS A 558 -7.32 -12.27 -56.06
C LYS A 558 -7.85 -10.84 -56.03
N LEU A 559 -6.94 -9.87 -55.95
CA LEU A 559 -7.25 -8.45 -56.05
C LEU A 559 -6.82 -7.88 -57.41
N LYS A 560 -7.64 -6.99 -57.97
CA LYS A 560 -7.41 -6.27 -59.22
C LYS A 560 -7.32 -4.76 -58.96
N GLY A 561 -6.69 -4.02 -59.87
CA GLY A 561 -6.66 -2.55 -59.82
C GLY A 561 -5.50 -1.94 -59.03
N LEU A 562 -4.44 -2.72 -58.77
CA LEU A 562 -3.24 -2.21 -58.11
C LEU A 562 -2.33 -1.45 -59.09
N PRO A 563 -1.66 -0.37 -58.64
CA PRO A 563 -0.68 0.34 -59.47
C PRO A 563 0.36 -0.61 -60.08
N GLY A 564 0.44 -0.64 -61.41
CA GLY A 564 1.41 -1.45 -62.16
C GLY A 564 1.13 -2.96 -62.20
N LYS A 565 0.01 -3.46 -61.66
CA LYS A 565 -0.34 -4.90 -61.68
C LYS A 565 -1.83 -5.12 -62.00
N LYS A 566 -2.12 -5.91 -63.04
CA LYS A 566 -3.51 -6.22 -63.44
C LYS A 566 -4.26 -7.07 -62.38
N THR A 567 -3.60 -8.07 -61.81
CA THR A 567 -4.17 -8.99 -60.80
C THR A 567 -3.07 -9.50 -59.86
N VAL A 568 -3.36 -9.61 -58.56
CA VAL A 568 -2.47 -10.20 -57.54
C VAL A 568 -3.21 -11.28 -56.76
N ASP A 569 -2.59 -12.45 -56.60
CA ASP A 569 -3.12 -13.57 -55.80
C ASP A 569 -2.67 -13.46 -54.34
N ILE A 570 -3.62 -13.17 -53.46
CA ILE A 570 -3.41 -13.01 -52.02
C ILE A 570 -3.77 -14.29 -51.23
N GLY A 571 -4.21 -15.36 -51.88
CA GLY A 571 -4.58 -16.61 -51.21
C GLY A 571 -5.94 -16.55 -50.51
N ALA A 572 -6.27 -17.59 -49.75
CA ALA A 572 -7.59 -17.78 -49.12
C ALA A 572 -7.61 -17.50 -47.61
N ASP A 573 -6.48 -17.03 -47.05
CA ASP A 573 -6.37 -16.73 -45.63
C ASP A 573 -7.31 -15.57 -45.25
N SER A 574 -7.81 -15.60 -44.02
CA SER A 574 -8.68 -14.53 -43.51
C SER A 574 -7.94 -13.18 -43.50
N PRO A 575 -8.65 -12.05 -43.61
CA PRO A 575 -8.02 -10.73 -43.63
C PRO A 575 -7.04 -10.48 -42.46
N GLU A 576 -7.32 -11.06 -41.29
CA GLU A 576 -6.50 -10.93 -40.09
C GLU A 576 -5.19 -11.71 -40.17
N ALA A 577 -5.16 -12.84 -40.90
CA ALA A 577 -4.00 -13.73 -41.03
C ALA A 577 -3.27 -13.59 -42.39
N ASN A 578 -3.83 -12.85 -43.34
CA ASN A 578 -3.34 -12.77 -44.71
C ASN A 578 -2.13 -11.83 -44.84
N GLY A 579 -0.92 -12.37 -44.67
CA GLY A 579 0.33 -11.60 -44.77
C GLY A 579 0.51 -10.91 -46.13
N LYS A 580 0.02 -11.49 -47.23
CA LYS A 580 0.10 -10.86 -48.57
C LYS A 580 -0.78 -9.63 -48.67
N LEU A 581 -1.97 -9.66 -48.08
CA LEU A 581 -2.84 -8.48 -47.97
C LEU A 581 -2.15 -7.39 -47.14
N HIS A 582 -1.53 -7.76 -46.01
CA HIS A 582 -0.83 -6.81 -45.15
C HIS A 582 0.36 -6.15 -45.85
N ASP A 583 1.15 -6.94 -46.58
CA ASP A 583 2.28 -6.44 -47.39
C ASP A 583 1.82 -5.50 -48.50
N LEU A 584 0.70 -5.80 -49.15
CA LEU A 584 0.09 -4.95 -50.17
C LEU A 584 -0.39 -3.63 -49.57
N ALA A 585 -1.14 -3.69 -48.46
CA ALA A 585 -1.62 -2.51 -47.75
C ALA A 585 -0.45 -1.58 -47.38
N TRP A 586 0.65 -2.15 -46.89
CA TRP A 586 1.86 -1.38 -46.59
C TRP A 586 2.51 -0.83 -47.85
N THR A 587 2.71 -1.66 -48.88
CA THR A 587 3.47 -1.29 -50.07
C THR A 587 2.81 -0.13 -50.83
N TYR A 588 1.50 -0.26 -51.08
CA TYR A 588 0.75 0.63 -51.96
C TYR A 588 0.03 1.75 -51.21
N TYR A 589 -0.40 1.51 -49.97
CA TYR A 589 -1.20 2.46 -49.20
C TYR A 589 -0.49 2.94 -47.93
N LYS A 590 0.71 2.45 -47.59
CA LYS A 590 1.42 2.85 -46.35
C LYS A 590 0.59 2.64 -45.07
N ILE A 591 -0.28 1.63 -45.07
CA ILE A 591 -1.07 1.21 -43.91
C ILE A 591 -0.51 -0.12 -43.42
N LYS A 592 -0.29 -0.25 -42.12
CA LYS A 592 0.21 -1.48 -41.49
C LYS A 592 -0.85 -2.12 -40.63
N LYS A 593 -0.98 -3.44 -40.77
CA LYS A 593 -1.80 -4.28 -39.90
C LYS A 593 -1.10 -4.50 -38.56
N HIS A 594 -1.83 -4.34 -37.45
CA HIS A 594 -1.34 -4.76 -36.14
C HIS A 594 -1.41 -6.29 -36.00
N LYS A 595 -0.37 -6.92 -35.43
CA LYS A 595 -0.19 -8.38 -35.45
C LYS A 595 -1.13 -9.14 -34.50
N THR A 596 -1.40 -8.61 -33.32
CA THR A 596 -2.20 -9.30 -32.28
C THR A 596 -3.60 -8.71 -32.12
N ASP A 597 -3.72 -7.38 -32.16
CA ASP A 597 -5.00 -6.69 -32.29
C ASP A 597 -5.59 -6.85 -33.70
N ARG A 598 -6.61 -7.69 -33.81
CA ARG A 598 -7.14 -8.20 -35.08
C ARG A 598 -7.84 -7.15 -35.94
N PRO A 599 -8.72 -6.27 -35.45
CA PRO A 599 -9.31 -5.21 -36.28
C PRO A 599 -8.36 -4.05 -36.63
N HIS A 600 -7.24 -3.89 -35.90
CA HIS A 600 -6.44 -2.65 -35.94
C HIS A 600 -5.48 -2.53 -37.13
N TRP A 601 -5.52 -1.36 -37.77
CA TRP A 601 -4.61 -0.89 -38.81
C TRP A 601 -4.15 0.54 -38.51
N SER A 602 -2.88 0.86 -38.73
CA SER A 602 -2.33 2.19 -38.43
C SER A 602 -1.17 2.56 -39.36
N VAL A 603 -0.65 3.78 -39.20
CA VAL A 603 0.53 4.26 -39.94
C VAL A 603 1.80 3.45 -39.68
N ASP A 604 1.91 2.82 -38.50
CA ASP A 604 3.12 2.12 -38.06
C ASP A 604 2.88 0.68 -37.59
N GLY A 605 1.61 0.24 -37.52
CA GLY A 605 1.20 -1.09 -37.09
C GLY A 605 1.19 -1.26 -35.58
N ARG A 606 1.16 -0.14 -34.84
CA ARG A 606 1.03 -0.07 -33.38
C ARG A 606 -0.28 0.58 -32.96
#